data_AF-A0A5M3W5P2-F1
#
_entry.id   AF-A0A5M3W5P2-F1
#
_cell.length_a   1.000
_cell.length_b   1.000
_cell.length_c   1.000
_cell.angle_alpha   90.00
_cell.angle_beta   90.00
_cell.angle_gamma   90.00
#
_symmetry.space_group_name_H-M   'P 1'
#
loop_
_entity.id
_entity.type
_entity.pdbx_description
1 polymer ?
#
loop_
_entity_poly.entity_id
_entity_poly.type
_entity_poly.pdbx_seq_one_letter_code
_entity_poly.pdbx_strand_id
1 'polypeptide(L)'
;MSSQFGDYQNEIYGNGLRGVVPGLPMTFAELEARAEATLPPSVWSYVAGGAGDEHTQLPMSPPSSAGVSSPGCPWEPYGVSCRWSCSA
;
A
#
# COMPACT_ATOMS: atom_id res chain seq x y z
N MET A 1 18.75 18.77 6.54
CA MET A 1 17.73 18.30 5.57
C MET A 1 16.90 17.25 6.26
N SER A 2 15.58 17.41 6.27
CA SER A 2 14.66 16.38 6.75
C SER A 2 14.65 15.21 5.75
N SER A 3 14.81 13.99 6.25
CA SER A 3 14.63 12.79 5.43
C SER A 3 13.18 12.72 4.93
N GLN A 4 13.01 12.39 3.65
CA GLN A 4 11.71 12.20 3.04
C GLN A 4 11.33 10.72 3.13
N PHE A 5 10.04 10.40 3.30
CA PHE A 5 9.58 9.02 3.38
C PHE A 5 10.00 8.15 2.18
N GLY A 6 10.09 8.75 0.99
CA GLY A 6 10.56 8.06 -0.22
C GLY A 6 12.06 7.73 -0.24
N ASP A 7 12.88 8.32 0.63
CA ASP A 7 14.32 8.06 0.62
C ASP A 7 14.65 6.62 1.05
N TYR A 8 13.75 5.96 1.79
CA TYR A 8 13.93 4.58 2.26
C TYR A 8 14.15 3.57 1.13
N GLN A 9 13.55 3.80 -0.04
CA GLN A 9 13.75 2.94 -1.21
C GLN A 9 15.22 2.91 -1.68
N ASN A 10 15.96 4.00 -1.46
CA ASN A 10 17.37 4.11 -1.86
C ASN A 10 18.27 3.19 -1.01
N GLU A 11 17.92 2.95 0.25
CA GLU A 11 18.64 2.00 1.10
C GLU A 11 18.48 0.57 0.59
N ILE A 12 17.25 0.20 0.20
CA ILE A 12 16.93 -1.12 -0.35
C ILE A 12 17.71 -1.36 -1.64
N TYR A 13 17.67 -0.41 -2.59
CA TYR A 13 18.42 -0.52 -3.84
C TYR A 13 19.94 -0.50 -3.62
N GLY A 14 20.42 0.37 -2.72
CA GLY A 14 21.84 0.44 -2.37
C GLY A 14 22.37 -0.85 -1.74
N ASN A 15 21.56 -1.51 -0.92
CA ASN A 15 21.87 -2.83 -0.35
C ASN A 15 21.85 -3.93 -1.41
N GLY A 16 20.94 -3.87 -2.37
CA GLY A 16 20.91 -4.77 -3.53
C GLY A 16 22.21 -4.74 -4.35
N LEU A 17 22.81 -3.55 -4.54
CA LEU A 17 24.12 -3.41 -5.19
C LEU A 17 25.28 -4.07 -4.41
N ARG A 18 25.10 -4.26 -3.10
CA ARG A 18 26.06 -4.94 -2.22
C ARG A 18 25.72 -6.43 -2.02
N GLY A 19 24.74 -6.96 -2.75
CA GLY A 19 24.28 -8.34 -2.65
C GLY A 19 23.42 -8.65 -1.41
N VAL A 20 22.94 -7.62 -0.70
CA VAL A 20 22.07 -7.79 0.48
C VAL A 20 20.60 -7.68 0.03
N VAL A 21 19.87 -8.79 0.18
CA VAL A 21 18.45 -8.89 -0.21
C VAL A 21 17.56 -8.60 1.01
N PRO A 22 16.42 -7.91 0.84
CA PRO A 22 15.47 -7.67 1.93
C PRO A 22 14.94 -8.98 2.54
N GLY A 23 14.91 -9.06 3.87
CA GLY A 23 14.33 -10.21 4.58
C GLY A 23 12.80 -10.23 4.62
N LEU A 24 12.15 -9.10 4.31
CA LEU A 24 10.70 -8.93 4.30
C LEU A 24 10.19 -8.71 2.87
N PRO A 25 8.93 -9.11 2.58
CA PRO A 25 8.32 -8.87 1.27
C PRO A 25 8.05 -7.38 1.04
N MET A 26 7.90 -7.02 -0.25
CA MET A 26 7.67 -5.63 -0.67
C MET A 26 6.21 -5.33 -1.01
N THR A 27 5.32 -6.32 -0.85
CA THR A 27 3.89 -6.16 -1.07
C THR A 27 3.11 -6.54 0.17
N PHE A 28 1.96 -5.89 0.37
CA PHE A 28 1.06 -6.20 1.46
C PHE A 28 0.55 -7.66 1.38
N ALA A 29 0.12 -8.10 0.19
CA ALA A 29 -0.42 -9.44 -0.02
C ALA A 29 0.57 -10.55 0.35
N GLU A 30 1.86 -10.38 0.01
CA GLU A 30 2.89 -11.35 0.39
C GLU A 30 3.18 -11.32 1.89
N LEU A 31 3.10 -10.16 2.54
CA LEU A 31 3.29 -10.06 3.98
C LEU A 31 2.17 -10.77 4.73
N GLU A 32 0.92 -10.57 4.29
CA GLU A 32 -0.27 -11.23 4.83
C GLU A 32 -0.15 -12.75 4.72
N ALA A 33 0.18 -13.27 3.53
CA ALA A 33 0.35 -14.70 3.29
C ALA A 33 1.47 -15.32 4.15
N ARG A 34 2.59 -14.60 4.34
CA ARG A 34 3.69 -15.06 5.21
C ARG A 34 3.30 -15.02 6.69
N ALA A 35 2.50 -14.04 7.11
CA ALA A 35 2.03 -13.91 8.48
C ALA A 35 1.05 -15.05 8.84
N GLU A 36 0.09 -15.37 7.95
CA GLU A 36 -0.81 -16.51 8.10
C GLU A 36 -0.06 -17.83 8.29
N ALA A 37 0.97 -18.05 7.46
CA ALA A 37 1.77 -19.27 7.49
C ALA A 37 2.66 -19.40 8.75
N THR A 38 2.99 -18.30 9.42
CA THR A 38 3.98 -18.27 10.51
C THR A 38 3.34 -18.15 11.89
N LEU A 39 2.20 -17.46 12.01
CA LEU A 39 1.57 -17.19 13.29
C LEU A 39 0.78 -18.40 13.83
N PRO A 40 0.73 -18.59 15.17
CA PRO A 40 -0.18 -19.56 15.76
C PRO A 40 -1.64 -19.27 15.38
N PRO A 41 -2.49 -20.28 15.16
CA PRO A 41 -3.86 -20.08 14.64
C PRO A 41 -4.73 -19.13 15.47
N SER A 42 -4.59 -19.13 16.80
CA SER A 42 -5.34 -18.22 17.69
C SER A 42 -4.89 -16.77 17.54
N VAL A 43 -3.61 -16.54 17.28
CA VAL A 43 -3.05 -15.19 17.07
C VAL A 43 -3.45 -14.67 15.70
N TRP A 44 -3.34 -15.51 14.66
CA TRP A 44 -3.79 -15.16 13.32
C TRP A 44 -5.27 -14.76 13.31
N SER A 45 -6.13 -15.59 13.88
CA SER A 45 -7.57 -15.32 13.95
C SER A 45 -7.89 -13.99 14.65
N TYR A 46 -7.12 -13.60 15.65
CA TYR A 46 -7.33 -12.34 16.37
C TYR A 46 -6.85 -11.12 15.58
N VAL A 47 -5.75 -11.23 14.85
CA VAL A 47 -5.13 -10.12 14.11
C VAL A 47 -5.82 -9.89 12.76
N ALA A 48 -6.16 -10.97 12.06
CA ALA A 48 -6.78 -10.90 10.74
C ALA A 48 -8.29 -10.66 10.81
N GLY A 49 -8.95 -11.15 11.87
CA GLY A 49 -10.40 -11.11 12.00
C GLY A 49 -10.97 -9.69 12.07
N GLY A 50 -11.94 -9.41 11.21
CA GLY A 50 -12.72 -8.17 11.23
C GLY A 50 -13.94 -8.25 12.16
N ALA A 51 -14.64 -7.13 12.31
CA ALA A 51 -15.91 -7.12 13.03
C ALA A 51 -17.02 -7.79 12.20
N GLY A 52 -17.77 -8.72 12.81
CA GLY A 52 -18.96 -9.33 12.19
C GLY A 52 -18.63 -10.25 11.02
N ASP A 53 -19.25 -10.01 9.87
CA ASP A 53 -19.02 -10.69 8.59
C ASP A 53 -17.91 -10.03 7.75
N GLU A 54 -17.08 -9.20 8.38
CA GLU A 54 -15.96 -8.48 7.78
C GLU A 54 -16.37 -7.47 6.68
N HIS A 55 -17.67 -7.25 6.51
CA HIS A 55 -18.24 -6.40 5.45
C HIS A 55 -17.79 -4.93 5.55
N THR A 56 -17.33 -4.47 6.72
CA THR A 56 -16.75 -3.12 6.86
C THR A 56 -15.27 -3.09 6.46
N GLN A 57 -14.53 -4.19 6.64
CA GLN A 57 -13.10 -4.27 6.34
C GLN A 57 -12.84 -4.48 4.84
N LEU A 58 -13.69 -5.26 4.17
CA LEU A 58 -13.57 -5.53 2.73
C LEU A 58 -13.52 -4.26 1.85
N PRO A 59 -14.41 -3.25 1.97
CA PRO A 59 -14.35 -2.03 1.17
C PRO A 59 -13.18 -1.10 1.56
N MET A 60 -12.52 -1.33 2.70
CA MET A 60 -11.36 -0.55 3.17
C MET A 60 -10.07 -0.89 2.39
N SER A 61 -10.03 -2.05 1.71
CA SER A 61 -9.11 -2.30 0.59
C SER A 61 -9.84 -1.95 -0.71
N PRO A 62 -9.87 -0.67 -1.12
CA PRO A 62 -10.48 -0.32 -2.39
C PRO A 62 -9.76 -1.06 -3.52
N PRO A 63 -10.47 -1.41 -4.62
CA PRO A 63 -9.79 -1.86 -5.83
C PRO A 63 -8.81 -0.76 -6.24
N SER A 64 -7.61 -1.15 -6.66
CA SER A 64 -6.50 -0.25 -7.05
C SER A 64 -6.86 0.76 -8.17
N SER A 65 -8.07 0.67 -8.72
CA SER A 65 -8.66 1.54 -9.74
C SER A 65 -9.55 2.68 -9.19
N ALA A 66 -9.78 2.77 -7.88
CA ALA A 66 -10.58 3.84 -7.29
C ALA A 66 -9.74 5.13 -7.16
N GLY A 67 -9.85 6.03 -8.14
CA GLY A 67 -9.24 7.37 -8.12
C GLY A 67 -7.82 7.40 -8.71
N VAL A 68 -7.72 7.58 -10.03
CA VAL A 68 -6.44 7.92 -10.66
C VAL A 68 -6.03 9.32 -10.22
N SER A 69 -4.91 9.42 -9.48
CA SER A 69 -4.26 10.70 -9.22
C SER A 69 -3.51 11.12 -10.48
N SER A 70 -4.00 12.14 -11.18
CA SER A 70 -3.31 12.71 -12.34
C SER A 70 -2.05 13.46 -11.86
N PRO A 71 -0.85 13.17 -12.40
CA PRO A 71 0.36 13.88 -12.04
C PRO A 71 0.20 15.39 -12.28
N GLY A 72 0.43 16.21 -11.25
CA GLY A 72 0.35 17.67 -11.35
C GLY A 72 -1.03 18.29 -11.05
N CYS A 73 -2.07 17.48 -10.84
CA CYS A 73 -3.37 17.98 -10.40
C CYS A 73 -3.47 17.94 -8.85
N PRO A 74 -3.96 19.01 -8.21
CA PRO A 74 -4.36 18.95 -6.80
C PRO A 74 -5.36 17.81 -6.60
N TRP A 75 -5.26 17.10 -5.47
CA TRP A 75 -6.22 16.07 -5.13
C TRP A 75 -7.61 16.70 -5.00
N GLU A 76 -8.60 16.16 -5.72
CA GLU A 76 -10.01 16.59 -5.61
C GLU A 76 -10.88 15.39 -5.23
N PRO A 77 -11.59 15.45 -4.09
CA PRO A 77 -12.40 14.32 -3.58
C PRO A 77 -13.63 14.00 -4.44
N TYR A 78 -14.01 14.91 -5.35
CA TYR A 78 -15.21 14.79 -6.19
C TYR A 78 -14.82 15.17 -7.62
N GLY A 79 -14.33 14.22 -8.41
CA GLY A 79 -13.64 14.47 -9.69
C GLY A 79 -14.47 15.11 -10.81
N VAL A 80 -14.70 16.43 -10.76
CA VAL A 80 -15.46 17.16 -11.80
C VAL A 80 -14.66 18.25 -12.54
N SER A 81 -13.46 18.63 -12.11
CA SER A 81 -12.74 19.79 -12.68
C SER A 81 -11.82 19.50 -13.87
N CYS A 82 -11.27 18.28 -13.99
CA CYS A 82 -10.15 18.02 -14.92
C CYS A 82 -10.51 18.04 -16.42
N ARG A 83 -11.78 18.19 -16.82
CA ARG A 83 -12.14 18.24 -18.26
C ARG A 83 -11.77 19.57 -18.94
N TRP A 84 -11.50 20.64 -18.19
CA TRP A 84 -11.33 21.99 -18.78
C TRP A 84 -9.89 22.52 -18.87
N SER A 85 -8.90 21.89 -18.22
CA SER A 85 -7.54 22.49 -18.12
C SER A 85 -6.45 21.83 -19.00
N CYS A 86 -6.76 20.76 -19.75
CA CYS A 86 -5.82 20.09 -20.66
C CYS A 86 -6.12 20.33 -22.16
N SER A 87 -6.55 21.55 -22.51
CA SER A 87 -6.48 22.05 -23.89
C SER A 87 -5.68 23.35 -23.90
N ALA A 88 -4.36 23.20 -23.84
CA ALA A 88 -3.37 24.17 -24.29
C ALA A 88 -2.09 23.41 -24.60
#